data_AF-A0A9X4IR89-F1
#
_entry.id   AF-A0A9X4IR89-F1
#
_cell.length_a   1.000
_cell.length_b   1.000
_cell.length_c   1.000
_cell.angle_alpha   90.00
_cell.angle_beta   90.00
_cell.angle_gamma   90.00
#
_symmetry.space_group_name_H-M   'P 1'
#
loop_
_entity.id
_entity.type
_entity.pdbx_description
1 polymer ?
#
loop_
_entity_poly.entity_id
_entity_poly.type
_entity_poly.pdbx_seq_one_letter_code
_entity_poly.pdbx_strand_id
1 'polypeptide(L)'
;MLPIYTYADSLPERIDLFVSLFDYDSASVSYDIRILQAEYPTRLLTPESMLPQTAEYPLKDIQLLYKLSQSCTGKLPLSPLITEPLVFTRALCKGTKLTQRWFARSALIHPGGGSYAARYIGKHPDSTADLQKYMHIQERPKASHNSLLGRLQSMNEETITALIAGSTMFVENKDLWLRKGDEYYIFDEDIWLDNASKAGLSYAMSSQNSTCFVQRGNICWDVEDHSNILRISMVVLVIANIMLVLGWSAYRWNSKRQEMKSRMLVLQILTHELRTPIASLSLTVEGFRREFEQLPASVYDEFRRLCEDSRRLRQLAEASKDYLQSDNKPLATDWVLSVEEWLQYKVEEEFKEVIELEINKDIAAKLNVYWLGTCIDNLIRNAIKYGVAPIKLQVITNKSSITIKVTDQGQLTNKDWRSVRKPFVSKSGLGLGLTIVESMVGRMGGKMKLIGPPTTFILEIPCETDIASR
;
A
#
# COMPACT_ATOMS: atom_id res chain seq x y z
N MET A 1 5.47 -36.38 -2.71
CA MET A 1 6.35 -36.87 -3.78
C MET A 1 6.17 -35.89 -4.93
N LEU A 2 6.95 -34.80 -4.91
CA LEU A 2 6.95 -33.78 -5.97
C LEU A 2 7.79 -34.33 -7.14
N PRO A 3 7.36 -34.22 -8.40
CA PRO A 3 8.16 -34.70 -9.51
C PRO A 3 9.40 -33.81 -9.63
N ILE A 4 10.56 -34.47 -9.73
CA ILE A 4 11.86 -33.90 -10.00
C ILE A 4 11.85 -33.46 -11.48
N TYR A 5 11.44 -32.22 -11.76
CA TYR A 5 11.80 -31.56 -13.02
C TYR A 5 12.93 -30.58 -12.70
N THR A 6 14.14 -31.10 -12.75
CA THR A 6 15.39 -30.34 -12.65
C THR A 6 15.50 -29.38 -13.83
N TYR A 7 15.48 -28.08 -13.52
CA TYR A 7 16.24 -27.00 -14.17
C TYR A 7 16.59 -27.20 -15.65
N ALA A 8 15.67 -26.85 -16.55
CA ALA A 8 16.09 -26.23 -17.80
C ALA A 8 16.36 -24.74 -17.49
N ASP A 9 17.63 -24.36 -17.43
CA ASP A 9 18.07 -23.03 -17.00
C ASP A 9 17.90 -22.00 -18.12
N SER A 10 17.94 -22.45 -19.38
CA SER A 10 17.78 -21.58 -20.54
C SER A 10 16.50 -21.87 -21.34
N LEU A 11 15.98 -20.83 -22.00
CA LEU A 11 14.79 -20.94 -22.84
C LEU A 11 14.97 -21.96 -24.00
N PRO A 12 16.14 -22.08 -24.67
CA PRO A 12 16.38 -23.15 -25.64
C PRO A 12 16.27 -24.57 -25.07
N GLU A 13 16.81 -24.84 -23.87
CA GLU A 13 16.70 -26.16 -23.23
C GLU A 13 15.25 -26.52 -22.90
N ARG A 14 14.44 -25.53 -22.52
CA ARG A 14 12.99 -25.72 -22.32
C ARG A 14 12.28 -26.07 -23.61
N ILE A 15 12.66 -25.46 -24.73
CA ILE A 15 12.13 -25.78 -26.05
C ILE A 15 12.54 -27.20 -26.46
N ASP A 16 13.78 -27.61 -26.21
CA ASP A 16 14.23 -28.98 -26.49
C ASP A 16 13.49 -30.01 -25.62
N LEU A 17 13.28 -29.69 -24.34
CA LEU A 17 12.43 -30.48 -23.44
C LEU A 17 11.00 -30.58 -24.00
N PHE A 18 10.41 -29.44 -24.39
CA PHE A 18 9.08 -29.40 -25.01
C PHE A 18 8.96 -30.33 -26.21
N VAL A 19 9.92 -30.29 -27.14
CA VAL A 19 9.96 -31.17 -28.32
C VAL A 19 10.08 -32.65 -27.89
N SER A 20 10.84 -32.95 -26.84
CA SER A 20 11.04 -34.33 -26.36
C SER A 20 9.80 -34.96 -25.71
N LEU A 21 8.81 -34.15 -25.29
CA LEU A 21 7.57 -34.61 -24.66
C LEU A 21 6.54 -35.17 -25.66
N PHE A 22 6.76 -35.01 -26.97
CA PHE A 22 5.85 -35.50 -27.99
C PHE A 22 6.08 -36.97 -28.32
N ASP A 23 4.99 -37.74 -28.29
CA ASP A 23 4.93 -39.05 -28.92
C ASP A 23 4.55 -38.89 -30.39
N TYR A 24 5.49 -39.18 -31.28
CA TYR A 24 5.30 -38.98 -32.72
C TYR A 24 4.37 -40.02 -33.34
N ASP A 25 4.19 -41.18 -32.69
CA ASP A 25 3.27 -42.21 -33.16
C ASP A 25 1.80 -41.84 -32.90
N SER A 26 1.55 -40.91 -31.99
CA SER A 26 0.21 -40.39 -31.69
C SER A 26 -0.16 -39.12 -32.47
N ALA A 27 0.66 -38.70 -33.44
CA ALA A 27 0.37 -37.54 -34.27
C ALA A 27 -0.91 -37.75 -35.10
N SER A 28 -1.68 -36.69 -35.33
CA SER A 28 -2.95 -36.80 -36.08
C SER A 28 -2.72 -37.13 -37.55
N VAL A 29 -1.72 -36.49 -38.15
CA VAL A 29 -1.25 -36.71 -39.53
C VAL A 29 0.25 -36.38 -39.61
N SER A 30 0.97 -37.04 -40.50
CA SER A 30 2.32 -36.65 -40.91
C SER A 30 2.43 -36.35 -42.40
N TYR A 31 3.36 -35.47 -42.77
CA TYR A 31 3.65 -35.10 -44.16
C TYR A 31 5.16 -35.13 -44.42
N ASP A 32 5.57 -35.86 -45.46
CA ASP A 32 6.96 -35.86 -45.94
C ASP A 32 7.28 -34.53 -46.65
N ILE A 33 8.32 -33.86 -46.17
CA ILE A 33 8.76 -32.55 -46.66
C ILE A 33 9.19 -32.62 -48.13
N ARG A 34 9.79 -33.74 -48.56
CA ARG A 34 10.28 -33.92 -49.93
C ARG A 34 9.12 -34.04 -50.91
N ILE A 35 8.06 -34.75 -50.50
CA ILE A 35 6.82 -34.86 -51.28
C ILE A 35 6.15 -33.49 -51.36
N LEU A 36 6.06 -32.77 -50.23
CA LEU A 36 5.49 -31.43 -50.18
C LEU A 36 6.23 -30.47 -51.11
N GLN A 37 7.57 -30.44 -51.08
CA GLN A 37 8.39 -29.59 -51.95
C GLN A 37 8.28 -29.97 -53.43
N ALA A 38 8.13 -31.26 -53.74
CA ALA A 38 7.97 -31.75 -55.12
C ALA A 38 6.59 -31.41 -55.70
N GLU A 39 5.53 -31.52 -54.90
CA GLU A 39 4.15 -31.27 -55.34
C GLU A 39 3.76 -29.79 -55.28
N TYR A 40 4.37 -29.03 -54.37
CA TYR A 40 4.08 -27.62 -54.12
C TYR A 40 5.35 -26.77 -54.17
N PRO A 41 5.80 -26.38 -55.39
CA PRO A 41 6.87 -25.42 -55.55
C PRO A 41 6.60 -24.14 -54.75
N THR A 42 7.64 -23.55 -54.16
CA THR A 42 7.56 -22.35 -53.31
C THR A 42 6.72 -21.23 -53.92
N ARG A 43 6.87 -20.97 -55.22
CA ARG A 43 6.11 -19.94 -55.96
C ARG A 43 4.61 -20.21 -56.03
N LEU A 44 4.16 -21.45 -55.84
CA LEU A 44 2.74 -21.80 -55.81
C LEU A 44 2.14 -21.75 -54.40
N LEU A 45 2.96 -21.44 -53.39
CA LEU A 45 2.56 -21.32 -51.98
C LEU A 45 2.53 -19.87 -51.51
N THR A 46 3.50 -19.05 -51.93
CA THR A 46 3.68 -17.69 -51.41
C THR A 46 2.53 -16.75 -51.82
N PRO A 47 1.87 -16.07 -50.86
CA PRO A 47 0.78 -15.13 -51.16
C PRO A 47 1.16 -14.02 -52.15
N GLU A 48 2.42 -13.57 -52.12
CA GLU A 48 2.97 -12.57 -53.05
C GLU A 48 2.85 -12.97 -54.53
N SER A 49 2.84 -14.27 -54.84
CA SER A 49 2.71 -14.77 -56.21
C SER A 49 1.34 -14.49 -56.82
N MET A 50 0.33 -14.21 -55.99
CA MET A 50 -1.00 -13.79 -56.45
C MET A 50 -1.05 -12.30 -56.83
N LEU A 51 -0.05 -11.51 -56.42
CA LEU A 51 0.03 -10.08 -56.71
C LEU A 51 0.72 -9.81 -58.04
N PRO A 52 0.48 -8.65 -58.69
CA PRO A 52 1.26 -8.23 -59.86
C PRO A 52 2.76 -8.16 -59.54
N GLN A 53 3.58 -8.81 -60.38
CA GLN A 53 5.03 -8.96 -60.20
C GLN A 53 5.78 -7.71 -60.68
N THR A 54 5.37 -6.52 -60.19
CA THR A 54 5.94 -5.23 -60.61
C THR A 54 7.40 -5.02 -60.18
N ALA A 55 7.87 -5.79 -59.20
CA ALA A 55 9.28 -5.81 -58.79
C ALA A 55 10.16 -6.60 -59.77
N GLU A 56 9.64 -7.65 -60.41
CA GLU A 56 10.41 -8.51 -61.31
C GLU A 56 10.43 -8.02 -62.77
N TYR A 57 9.39 -7.30 -63.20
CA TYR A 57 9.25 -6.87 -64.60
C TYR A 57 9.08 -5.35 -64.71
N PRO A 58 9.68 -4.71 -65.74
CA PRO A 58 9.43 -3.29 -66.00
C PRO A 58 7.94 -3.01 -66.22
N LEU A 59 7.40 -2.01 -65.50
CA LEU A 59 5.97 -1.67 -65.55
C LEU A 59 5.48 -1.42 -66.98
N LYS A 60 6.31 -0.78 -67.82
CA LYS A 60 5.99 -0.52 -69.23
C LYS A 60 5.78 -1.82 -70.03
N ASP A 61 6.56 -2.86 -69.76
CA ASP A 61 6.44 -4.14 -70.44
C ASP A 61 5.21 -4.91 -69.95
N ILE A 62 4.90 -4.88 -68.65
CA ILE A 62 3.64 -5.42 -68.11
C ILE A 62 2.44 -4.75 -68.78
N GLN A 63 2.45 -3.41 -68.90
CA GLN A 63 1.36 -2.66 -69.55
C GLN A 63 1.20 -3.04 -71.03
N LEU A 64 2.30 -3.20 -71.76
CA LEU A 64 2.27 -3.64 -73.15
C LEU A 64 1.74 -5.08 -73.27
N LEU A 65 2.18 -5.99 -72.41
CA LEU A 65 1.72 -7.36 -72.37
C LEU A 65 0.23 -7.45 -72.04
N TYR A 66 -0.24 -6.65 -71.08
CA TYR A 66 -1.65 -6.56 -70.73
C TYR A 66 -2.50 -6.07 -71.91
N LYS A 67 -2.09 -4.98 -72.58
CA LYS A 67 -2.76 -4.49 -73.80
C LYS A 67 -2.80 -5.57 -74.87
N LEU A 68 -1.68 -6.24 -75.13
CA LEU A 68 -1.59 -7.34 -76.09
C LEU A 68 -2.53 -8.50 -75.74
N SER A 69 -2.68 -8.82 -74.44
CA SER A 69 -3.59 -9.91 -74.02
C SER A 69 -5.07 -9.62 -74.27
N GLN A 70 -5.45 -8.33 -74.33
CA GLN A 70 -6.82 -7.87 -74.55
C GLN A 70 -7.13 -7.72 -76.05
N SER A 71 -6.25 -7.07 -76.81
CA SER A 71 -6.47 -6.78 -78.23
C SER A 71 -5.89 -7.80 -79.20
N CYS A 72 -5.04 -8.71 -78.72
CA CYS A 72 -4.25 -9.66 -79.53
C CYS A 72 -3.46 -9.03 -80.69
N THR A 73 -3.29 -7.70 -80.66
CA THR A 73 -2.68 -6.86 -81.68
C THR A 73 -1.96 -5.68 -81.02
N GLY A 74 -0.86 -5.20 -81.61
CA GLY A 74 -0.13 -4.04 -81.08
C GLY A 74 1.39 -4.24 -81.00
N LYS A 75 2.07 -3.30 -80.34
CA LYS A 75 3.53 -3.32 -80.17
C LYS A 75 3.94 -4.40 -79.17
N LEU A 76 4.96 -5.17 -79.52
CA LEU A 76 5.52 -6.21 -78.66
C LEU A 76 6.53 -5.60 -77.66
N PRO A 77 6.55 -6.04 -76.40
CA PRO A 77 7.60 -5.67 -75.47
C PRO A 77 8.94 -6.32 -75.91
N LEU A 78 10.04 -5.57 -75.80
CA LEU A 78 11.36 -5.97 -76.32
C LEU A 78 12.32 -6.51 -75.24
N SER A 79 11.93 -6.43 -73.97
CA SER A 79 12.76 -6.89 -72.85
C SER A 79 12.90 -8.41 -72.86
N PRO A 80 14.12 -8.97 -72.67
CA PRO A 80 14.32 -10.42 -72.60
C PRO A 80 13.59 -11.05 -71.41
N LEU A 81 13.31 -10.28 -70.34
CA LEU A 81 12.60 -10.75 -69.16
C LEU A 81 11.16 -11.18 -69.47
N ILE A 82 10.53 -10.59 -70.49
CA ILE A 82 9.13 -10.84 -70.83
C ILE A 82 8.94 -11.96 -71.87
N THR A 83 10.03 -12.63 -72.29
CA THR A 83 10.00 -13.61 -73.39
C THR A 83 8.99 -14.74 -73.14
N GLU A 84 9.03 -15.34 -71.96
CA GLU A 84 8.09 -16.40 -71.57
C GLU A 84 6.64 -15.90 -71.47
N PRO A 85 6.35 -14.80 -70.74
CA PRO A 85 5.01 -14.21 -70.73
C PRO A 85 4.49 -13.87 -72.12
N LEU A 86 5.35 -13.38 -73.02
CA LEU A 86 4.99 -13.06 -74.39
C LEU A 86 4.63 -14.31 -75.20
N VAL A 87 5.38 -15.41 -75.04
CA VAL A 87 5.05 -16.70 -75.64
C VAL A 87 3.66 -17.17 -75.17
N PHE A 88 3.39 -17.08 -73.87
CA PHE A 88 2.09 -17.43 -73.30
C PHE A 88 0.95 -16.58 -73.87
N THR A 89 1.08 -15.25 -73.85
CA THR A 89 0.05 -14.33 -74.38
C THR A 89 -0.23 -14.59 -75.85
N ARG A 90 0.81 -14.81 -76.67
CA ARG A 90 0.65 -15.13 -78.10
C ARG A 90 -0.03 -16.48 -78.32
N ALA A 91 0.29 -17.48 -77.52
CA ALA A 91 -0.35 -18.80 -77.60
C ALA A 91 -1.85 -18.68 -77.33
N LEU A 92 -2.25 -17.93 -76.29
CA LEU A 92 -3.67 -17.68 -75.99
C LEU A 92 -4.38 -16.88 -77.10
N CYS A 93 -3.74 -15.88 -77.68
CA CYS A 93 -4.32 -15.10 -78.77
C CYS A 93 -4.50 -15.89 -80.07
N LYS A 94 -3.59 -16.83 -80.35
CA LYS A 94 -3.64 -17.68 -81.56
C LYS A 94 -4.39 -18.99 -81.36
N GLY A 95 -4.88 -19.29 -80.15
CA GLY A 95 -5.47 -20.59 -79.81
C GLY A 95 -4.48 -21.76 -79.89
N THR A 96 -3.18 -21.50 -79.75
CA THR A 96 -2.14 -22.53 -79.76
C THR A 96 -2.16 -23.30 -78.45
N LYS A 97 -2.30 -24.63 -78.51
CA LYS A 97 -2.30 -25.47 -77.30
C LYS A 97 -0.91 -25.51 -76.67
N LEU A 98 -0.83 -25.19 -75.38
CA LEU A 98 0.38 -25.34 -74.58
C LEU A 98 0.40 -26.73 -73.94
N THR A 99 1.54 -27.42 -74.02
CA THR A 99 1.69 -28.76 -73.43
C THR A 99 1.93 -28.67 -71.92
N GLN A 100 1.62 -29.74 -71.20
CA GLN A 100 1.92 -29.85 -69.76
C GLN A 100 3.41 -29.60 -69.44
N ARG A 101 4.31 -30.00 -70.34
CA ARG A 101 5.76 -29.76 -70.23
C ARG A 101 6.14 -28.29 -70.29
N TRP A 102 5.35 -27.46 -70.98
CA TRP A 102 5.57 -26.02 -71.03
C TRP A 102 5.37 -25.42 -69.64
N PHE A 103 4.27 -25.76 -68.95
CA PHE A 103 3.99 -25.30 -67.59
C PHE A 103 5.00 -25.85 -66.57
N ALA A 104 5.44 -27.11 -66.73
CA ALA A 104 6.47 -27.68 -65.86
C ALA A 104 7.84 -26.98 -65.96
N ARG A 105 8.12 -26.35 -67.11
CA ARG A 105 9.40 -25.66 -67.38
C ARG A 105 9.30 -24.15 -67.27
N SER A 106 8.10 -23.60 -67.11
CA SER A 106 7.89 -22.16 -67.02
C SER A 106 8.20 -21.64 -65.62
N ALA A 107 8.22 -20.32 -65.47
CA ALA A 107 8.33 -19.66 -64.18
C ALA A 107 7.10 -19.86 -63.27
N LEU A 108 6.06 -20.55 -63.76
CA LEU A 108 4.74 -20.82 -63.15
C LEU A 108 3.86 -19.57 -62.99
N ILE A 109 4.44 -18.45 -62.54
CA ILE A 109 3.74 -17.21 -62.19
C ILE A 109 3.69 -16.25 -63.38
N HIS A 110 2.50 -15.73 -63.64
CA HIS A 110 2.25 -14.73 -64.66
C HIS A 110 2.62 -13.32 -64.14
N PRO A 111 3.21 -12.41 -64.96
CA PRO A 111 3.61 -11.08 -64.49
C PRO A 111 2.50 -10.23 -63.85
N GLY A 112 1.25 -10.48 -64.26
CA GLY A 112 0.06 -9.85 -63.68
C GLY A 112 -0.48 -10.50 -62.39
N GLY A 113 0.28 -11.39 -61.76
CA GLY A 113 -0.14 -12.17 -60.59
C GLY A 113 -0.94 -13.41 -60.94
N GLY A 114 -0.85 -14.42 -60.06
CA GLY A 114 -1.43 -15.75 -60.26
C GLY A 114 -0.64 -16.60 -61.26
N SER A 115 -1.06 -17.83 -61.46
CA SER A 115 -0.32 -18.77 -62.32
C SER A 115 -0.72 -18.67 -63.80
N TYR A 116 0.20 -19.06 -64.69
CA TYR A 116 -0.12 -19.29 -66.10
C TYR A 116 -1.17 -20.37 -66.28
N ALA A 117 -1.10 -21.43 -65.46
CA ALA A 117 -2.01 -22.57 -65.53
C ALA A 117 -3.46 -22.15 -65.27
N ALA A 118 -3.71 -21.34 -64.24
CA ALA A 118 -5.06 -20.85 -63.93
C ALA A 118 -5.64 -20.01 -65.07
N ARG A 119 -4.84 -19.10 -65.63
CA ARG A 119 -5.24 -18.25 -66.76
C ARG A 119 -5.50 -19.07 -68.03
N TYR A 120 -4.73 -20.13 -68.26
CA TYR A 120 -4.92 -21.02 -69.40
C TYR A 120 -6.20 -21.86 -69.26
N ILE A 121 -6.45 -22.44 -68.08
CA ILE A 121 -7.68 -23.18 -67.77
C ILE A 121 -8.92 -22.30 -67.95
N GLY A 122 -8.85 -21.03 -67.57
CA GLY A 122 -9.95 -20.08 -67.79
C GLY A 122 -10.38 -19.94 -69.26
N LYS A 123 -9.48 -20.17 -70.22
CA LYS A 123 -9.80 -20.20 -71.66
C LYS A 123 -9.94 -21.62 -72.23
N HIS A 124 -9.42 -22.64 -71.54
CA HIS A 124 -9.44 -24.04 -71.95
C HIS A 124 -9.85 -24.96 -70.78
N PRO A 125 -11.15 -25.04 -70.43
CA PRO A 125 -11.63 -25.77 -69.26
C PRO A 125 -11.30 -27.28 -69.29
N ASP A 126 -11.20 -27.87 -70.47
CA ASP A 126 -10.93 -29.30 -70.68
C ASP A 126 -9.55 -29.73 -70.13
N SER A 127 -8.62 -28.79 -69.90
CA SER A 127 -7.26 -29.07 -69.41
C SER A 127 -7.10 -28.94 -67.89
N THR A 128 -8.20 -28.82 -67.14
CA THR A 128 -8.16 -28.53 -65.69
C THR A 128 -7.44 -29.60 -64.89
N ALA A 129 -7.73 -30.89 -65.12
CA ALA A 129 -7.18 -31.99 -64.33
C ALA A 129 -5.64 -32.09 -64.43
N ASP A 130 -5.08 -31.85 -65.62
CA ASP A 130 -3.64 -32.01 -65.88
C ASP A 130 -2.79 -30.83 -65.41
N LEU A 131 -3.40 -29.65 -65.29
CA LEU A 131 -2.72 -28.39 -65.04
C LEU A 131 -2.90 -27.85 -63.61
N GLN A 132 -3.82 -28.42 -62.83
CA GLN A 132 -4.09 -27.99 -61.46
C GLN A 132 -2.84 -27.98 -60.57
N LYS A 133 -1.91 -28.91 -60.76
CA LYS A 133 -0.64 -28.96 -60.01
C LYS A 133 0.32 -27.79 -60.29
N TYR A 134 0.13 -27.05 -61.38
CA TYR A 134 0.92 -25.85 -61.71
C TYR A 134 0.18 -24.55 -61.33
N MET A 135 -0.99 -24.66 -60.70
CA MET A 135 -1.74 -23.52 -60.18
C MET A 135 -1.30 -23.18 -58.77
N HIS A 136 -1.37 -21.90 -58.43
CA HIS A 136 -1.18 -21.44 -57.06
C HIS A 136 -2.24 -22.08 -56.15
N ILE A 137 -1.91 -22.39 -54.89
CA ILE A 137 -2.84 -23.11 -53.99
C ILE A 137 -4.18 -22.37 -53.83
N GLN A 138 -4.17 -21.04 -53.82
CA GLN A 138 -5.38 -20.20 -53.72
C GLN A 138 -6.24 -20.17 -55.00
N GLU A 139 -5.67 -20.57 -56.14
CA GLU A 139 -6.41 -20.66 -57.41
C GLU A 139 -7.07 -22.04 -57.59
N ARG A 140 -6.62 -23.05 -56.83
CA ARG A 140 -7.19 -24.40 -56.86
C ARG A 140 -8.57 -24.40 -56.16
N PRO A 141 -9.46 -25.34 -56.50
CA PRO A 141 -10.71 -25.53 -55.76
C PRO A 141 -10.45 -25.67 -54.25
N LYS A 142 -11.36 -25.13 -53.43
CA LYS A 142 -11.26 -25.25 -51.96
C LYS A 142 -11.27 -26.73 -51.58
N ALA A 143 -10.21 -27.18 -50.93
CA ALA A 143 -10.09 -28.55 -50.46
C ALA A 143 -10.67 -28.71 -49.04
N SER A 144 -10.90 -29.95 -48.62
CA SER A 144 -11.31 -30.26 -47.25
C SER A 144 -10.24 -29.81 -46.26
N HIS A 145 -10.64 -29.27 -45.11
CA HIS A 145 -9.73 -28.74 -44.09
C HIS A 145 -8.69 -29.77 -43.61
N ASN A 146 -9.05 -31.06 -43.60
CA ASN A 146 -8.14 -32.13 -43.14
C ASN A 146 -7.15 -32.58 -44.21
N SER A 147 -7.32 -32.16 -45.46
CA SER A 147 -6.40 -32.49 -46.55
C SER A 147 -5.18 -31.56 -46.54
N LEU A 148 -4.04 -32.03 -47.05
CA LEU A 148 -2.83 -31.21 -47.16
C LEU A 148 -3.10 -29.89 -47.89
N LEU A 149 -3.77 -29.94 -49.05
CA LEU A 149 -4.14 -28.73 -49.80
C LEU A 149 -5.04 -27.79 -48.99
N GLY A 150 -5.99 -28.32 -48.22
CA GLY A 150 -6.90 -27.49 -47.41
C GLY A 150 -6.16 -26.80 -46.26
N ARG A 151 -5.24 -27.50 -45.59
CA ARG A 151 -4.36 -26.92 -44.58
C ARG A 151 -3.44 -25.86 -45.18
N LEU A 152 -2.82 -26.12 -46.34
CA LEU A 152 -1.99 -25.13 -47.04
C LEU A 152 -2.80 -23.88 -47.46
N GLN A 153 -4.05 -24.07 -47.91
CA GLN A 153 -4.93 -22.96 -48.32
C GLN A 153 -5.36 -22.08 -47.14
N SER A 154 -5.40 -22.61 -45.91
CA SER A 154 -5.78 -21.83 -44.72
C SER A 154 -4.62 -21.04 -44.11
N MET A 155 -3.37 -21.44 -44.39
CA MET A 155 -2.19 -20.83 -43.81
C MET A 155 -2.07 -19.35 -44.17
N ASN A 156 -1.77 -18.55 -43.14
CA ASN A 156 -1.41 -17.15 -43.34
C ASN A 156 0.04 -17.02 -43.88
N GLU A 157 0.44 -15.80 -44.20
CA GLU A 157 1.76 -15.51 -44.79
C GLU A 157 2.93 -15.92 -43.89
N GLU A 158 2.83 -15.69 -42.58
CA GLU A 158 3.87 -16.08 -41.60
C GLU A 158 4.02 -17.61 -41.53
N THR A 159 2.90 -18.34 -41.50
CA THR A 159 2.89 -19.80 -41.48
C THR A 159 3.46 -20.39 -42.77
N ILE A 160 3.06 -19.87 -43.93
CA ILE A 160 3.63 -20.28 -45.23
C ILE A 160 5.14 -20.02 -45.27
N THR A 161 5.58 -18.87 -44.78
CA THR A 161 7.01 -18.53 -44.72
C THR A 161 7.76 -19.48 -43.79
N ALA A 162 7.19 -19.82 -42.63
CA ALA A 162 7.77 -20.78 -41.70
C ALA A 162 7.90 -22.19 -42.30
N LEU A 163 6.88 -22.64 -43.04
CA LEU A 163 6.88 -23.91 -43.77
C LEU A 163 7.95 -23.94 -44.87
N ILE A 164 8.02 -22.89 -45.71
CA ILE A 164 9.01 -22.78 -46.79
C ILE A 164 10.44 -22.74 -46.22
N ALA A 165 10.65 -22.03 -45.12
CA ALA A 165 11.94 -21.97 -44.42
C ALA A 165 12.34 -23.32 -43.78
N GLY A 166 11.44 -24.31 -43.74
CA GLY A 166 11.69 -25.61 -43.12
C GLY A 166 11.84 -25.50 -41.60
N SER A 167 11.11 -24.56 -40.98
CA SER A 167 11.16 -24.28 -39.54
C SER A 167 10.91 -25.54 -38.72
N THR A 168 11.58 -25.65 -37.57
CA THR A 168 11.45 -26.83 -36.69
C THR A 168 10.05 -26.98 -36.13
N MET A 169 9.34 -25.88 -35.94
CA MET A 169 7.95 -25.86 -35.50
C MET A 169 7.24 -24.58 -35.96
N PHE A 170 5.93 -24.63 -36.10
CA PHE A 170 5.03 -23.49 -36.29
C PHE A 170 3.58 -23.90 -35.96
N VAL A 171 2.70 -22.95 -35.70
CA VAL A 171 1.28 -23.20 -35.40
C VAL A 171 0.39 -22.75 -36.56
N GLU A 172 -0.60 -23.57 -36.92
CA GLU A 172 -1.62 -23.27 -37.91
C GLU A 172 -3.00 -23.66 -37.40
N ASN A 173 -3.96 -22.73 -37.36
CA ASN A 173 -5.33 -22.96 -36.87
C ASN A 173 -5.42 -23.75 -35.54
N LYS A 174 -4.51 -23.45 -34.60
CA LYS A 174 -4.33 -24.08 -33.29
C LYS A 174 -3.56 -25.41 -33.29
N ASP A 175 -3.35 -26.02 -34.44
CA ASP A 175 -2.54 -27.23 -34.55
C ASP A 175 -1.06 -26.88 -34.60
N LEU A 176 -0.24 -27.61 -33.85
CA LEU A 176 1.21 -27.49 -33.91
C LEU A 176 1.77 -28.40 -35.00
N TRP A 177 2.55 -27.83 -35.91
CA TRP A 177 3.37 -28.57 -36.86
C TRP A 177 4.77 -28.69 -36.30
N LEU A 178 5.22 -29.92 -36.09
CA LEU A 178 6.52 -30.23 -35.50
C LEU A 178 7.36 -31.04 -36.48
N ARG A 179 8.55 -30.54 -36.81
CA ARG A 179 9.48 -31.24 -37.71
C ARG A 179 10.32 -32.24 -36.95
N LYS A 180 10.40 -33.47 -37.44
CA LYS A 180 11.40 -34.46 -37.01
C LYS A 180 11.98 -35.16 -38.25
N GLY A 181 13.26 -34.90 -38.50
CA GLY A 181 13.93 -35.33 -39.73
C GLY A 181 13.32 -34.67 -40.97
N ASP A 182 12.79 -35.50 -41.88
CA ASP A 182 12.20 -35.10 -43.16
C ASP A 182 10.66 -35.13 -43.15
N GLU A 183 10.04 -35.22 -41.97
CA GLU A 183 8.59 -35.22 -41.81
C GLU A 183 8.11 -34.10 -40.87
N TYR A 184 6.94 -33.55 -41.19
CA TYR A 184 6.14 -32.74 -40.28
C TYR A 184 5.06 -33.61 -39.64
N TYR A 185 4.95 -33.54 -38.32
CA TYR A 185 3.92 -34.19 -37.52
C TYR A 185 2.98 -33.13 -36.96
N ILE A 186 1.68 -33.40 -37.00
CA ILE A 186 0.65 -32.45 -36.56
C ILE A 186 0.07 -32.91 -35.23
N PHE A 187 0.02 -31.99 -34.27
CA PHE A 187 -0.53 -32.21 -32.94
C PHE A 187 -1.64 -31.20 -32.64
N ASP A 188 -2.73 -31.70 -32.07
CA ASP A 188 -3.89 -30.90 -31.69
C ASP A 188 -3.57 -29.96 -30.51
N GLU A 189 -4.34 -28.87 -30.40
CA GLU A 189 -4.15 -27.79 -29.43
C GLU A 189 -3.90 -28.26 -28.00
N ASP A 190 -4.75 -29.17 -27.52
CA ASP A 190 -4.73 -29.64 -26.13
C ASP A 190 -3.42 -30.35 -25.77
N ILE A 191 -2.84 -31.12 -26.72
CA ILE A 191 -1.63 -31.92 -26.50
C ILE A 191 -0.42 -31.01 -26.36
N TRP A 192 -0.26 -30.06 -27.29
CA TRP A 192 0.93 -29.23 -27.30
C TRP A 192 0.89 -28.13 -26.23
N LEU A 193 -0.30 -27.63 -25.84
CA LEU A 193 -0.42 -26.72 -24.72
C LEU A 193 -0.06 -27.39 -23.38
N ASP A 194 -0.50 -28.63 -23.16
CA ASP A 194 -0.12 -29.40 -21.97
C ASP A 194 1.40 -29.62 -21.92
N ASN A 195 2.02 -30.00 -23.06
CA ASN A 195 3.47 -30.13 -23.15
C ASN A 195 4.23 -28.81 -22.93
N ALA A 196 3.71 -27.69 -23.43
CA ALA A 196 4.29 -26.37 -23.20
C ALA A 196 4.29 -26.01 -21.71
N SER A 197 3.18 -26.25 -21.02
CA SER A 197 3.07 -26.02 -19.57
C SER A 197 4.02 -26.90 -18.75
N LYS A 198 4.19 -28.19 -19.14
CA LYS A 198 5.14 -29.11 -18.53
C LYS A 198 6.60 -28.66 -18.71
N ALA A 199 6.91 -28.01 -19.83
CA ALA A 199 8.21 -27.39 -20.08
C ALA A 199 8.37 -26.00 -19.43
N GLY A 200 7.31 -25.46 -18.81
CA GLY A 200 7.27 -24.12 -18.24
C GLY A 200 7.48 -23.04 -19.30
N LEU A 201 6.87 -23.22 -20.47
CA LEU A 201 6.91 -22.31 -21.60
C LEU A 201 5.57 -21.60 -21.77
N SER A 202 5.63 -20.30 -21.98
CA SER A 202 4.52 -19.52 -22.54
C SER A 202 4.82 -19.18 -23.98
N TYR A 203 3.77 -18.97 -24.78
CA TYR A 203 3.90 -18.66 -26.20
C TYR A 203 3.06 -17.45 -26.59
N ALA A 204 3.50 -16.77 -27.64
CA ALA A 204 2.73 -15.78 -28.36
C ALA A 204 2.95 -15.95 -29.87
N MET A 205 1.98 -15.53 -30.67
CA MET A 205 2.14 -15.52 -32.13
C MET A 205 3.02 -14.33 -32.54
N SER A 206 3.91 -14.54 -33.53
CA SER A 206 4.85 -13.52 -34.02
C SER A 206 4.15 -12.23 -34.44
N SER A 207 3.00 -12.33 -35.12
CA SER A 207 2.18 -11.17 -35.50
C SER A 207 1.64 -10.31 -34.34
N GLN A 208 1.55 -10.85 -33.12
CA GLN A 208 0.93 -10.17 -31.97
C GLN A 208 1.93 -9.50 -31.03
N ASN A 209 3.22 -9.85 -31.12
CA ASN A 209 4.24 -9.39 -30.15
C ASN A 209 5.31 -8.52 -30.82
N SER A 210 5.55 -7.33 -30.28
CA SER A 210 6.61 -6.43 -30.74
C SER A 210 8.02 -6.88 -30.33
N THR A 211 8.14 -7.77 -29.35
CA THR A 211 9.42 -8.30 -28.86
C THR A 211 9.37 -9.82 -28.79
N CYS A 212 10.15 -10.47 -29.65
CA CYS A 212 10.27 -11.93 -29.74
C CYS A 212 11.75 -12.33 -29.61
N PHE A 213 12.19 -12.67 -28.40
CA PHE A 213 13.60 -12.97 -28.14
C PHE A 213 14.03 -14.34 -28.69
N VAL A 214 13.16 -15.35 -28.56
CA VAL A 214 13.41 -16.69 -29.10
C VAL A 214 12.24 -17.10 -29.98
N GLN A 215 12.45 -16.93 -31.28
CA GLN A 215 11.48 -17.29 -32.31
C GLN A 215 11.76 -18.69 -32.88
N ARG A 216 10.71 -19.48 -33.07
CA ARG A 216 10.72 -20.74 -33.82
C ARG A 216 9.49 -20.76 -34.74
N GLY A 217 9.72 -20.64 -36.05
CA GLY A 217 8.65 -20.44 -37.04
C GLY A 217 7.87 -19.16 -36.75
N ASN A 218 6.55 -19.27 -36.58
CA ASN A 218 5.66 -18.17 -36.21
C ASN A 218 5.36 -18.09 -34.70
N ILE A 219 6.08 -18.86 -33.87
CA ILE A 219 5.90 -18.93 -32.41
C ILE A 219 7.03 -18.15 -31.72
N CYS A 220 6.65 -17.29 -30.78
CA CYS A 220 7.53 -16.62 -29.85
C CYS A 220 7.43 -17.29 -28.48
N TRP A 221 8.54 -17.90 -28.05
CA TRP A 221 8.61 -18.57 -26.77
C TRP A 221 9.09 -17.60 -25.68
N ASP A 222 8.54 -17.76 -24.49
CA ASP A 222 8.98 -17.08 -23.28
C ASP A 222 8.82 -18.00 -22.06
N VAL A 223 9.47 -17.66 -20.94
CA VAL A 223 9.36 -18.44 -19.70
C VAL A 223 7.98 -18.18 -19.09
N GLU A 224 7.30 -19.25 -18.66
CA GLU A 224 6.02 -19.10 -17.97
C GLU A 224 6.23 -18.41 -16.60
N ASP A 225 5.75 -17.17 -16.47
CA ASP A 225 6.00 -16.34 -15.29
C ASP A 225 4.92 -16.50 -14.21
N HIS A 226 5.23 -17.27 -13.16
CA HIS A 226 4.41 -17.35 -11.95
C HIS A 226 4.63 -16.18 -10.97
N SER A 227 5.42 -15.15 -11.31
CA SER A 227 5.71 -14.00 -10.43
C SER A 227 4.45 -13.30 -9.92
N ASN A 228 3.37 -13.29 -10.70
CA ASN A 228 2.11 -12.68 -10.31
C ASN A 228 1.50 -13.35 -9.05
N ILE A 229 1.59 -14.67 -8.91
CA ILE A 229 1.07 -15.40 -7.75
C ILE A 229 1.88 -15.05 -6.49
N LEU A 230 3.21 -15.00 -6.61
CA LEU A 230 4.11 -14.61 -5.52
C LEU A 230 3.90 -13.14 -5.12
N ARG A 231 3.67 -12.26 -6.09
CA ARG A 231 3.40 -10.84 -5.84
C ARG A 231 2.06 -10.64 -5.12
N ILE A 232 1.00 -11.33 -5.56
CA ILE A 232 -0.33 -11.25 -4.92
C ILE A 232 -0.28 -11.79 -3.49
N SER A 233 0.35 -12.94 -3.27
CA SER A 233 0.48 -13.52 -1.92
C SER A 233 1.28 -12.61 -0.96
N MET A 234 2.33 -11.95 -1.45
CA MET A 234 3.09 -10.97 -0.67
C MET A 234 2.23 -9.77 -0.25
N VAL A 235 1.41 -9.22 -1.15
CA VAL A 235 0.52 -8.08 -0.86
C VAL A 235 -0.53 -8.46 0.19
N VAL A 236 -1.13 -9.65 0.07
CA VAL A 236 -2.13 -10.14 1.05
C VAL A 236 -1.53 -10.27 2.45
N LEU A 237 -0.31 -10.81 2.56
CA LEU A 237 0.40 -10.94 3.85
C LEU A 237 0.66 -9.59 4.52
N VAL A 238 1.02 -8.57 3.74
CA VAL A 238 1.25 -7.20 4.25
C VAL A 238 -0.06 -6.61 4.80
N ILE A 239 -1.16 -6.71 4.05
CA ILE A 239 -2.47 -6.19 4.47
C ILE A 239 -2.96 -6.89 5.75
N ALA A 240 -2.80 -8.22 5.83
CA ALA A 240 -3.17 -8.99 7.01
C ALA A 240 -2.40 -8.54 8.27
N ASN A 241 -1.10 -8.29 8.15
CA ASN A 241 -0.28 -7.78 9.27
C ASN A 241 -0.71 -6.37 9.71
N ILE A 242 -0.99 -5.47 8.78
CA ILE A 242 -1.47 -4.12 9.10
C ILE A 242 -2.79 -4.19 9.87
N MET A 243 -3.73 -5.03 9.44
CA MET A 243 -5.01 -5.22 10.14
C MET A 243 -4.83 -5.75 11.57
N LEU A 244 -3.91 -6.70 11.78
CA LEU A 244 -3.61 -7.23 13.12
C LEU A 244 -3.04 -6.14 14.05
N VAL A 245 -2.13 -5.31 13.55
CA VAL A 245 -1.53 -4.21 14.33
C VAL A 245 -2.58 -3.15 14.67
N LEU A 246 -3.43 -2.77 13.71
CA LEU A 246 -4.52 -1.82 13.93
C LEU A 246 -5.54 -2.36 14.93
N GLY A 247 -5.92 -3.64 14.80
CA GLY A 247 -6.82 -4.31 15.73
C GLY A 247 -6.26 -4.38 17.15
N TRP A 248 -4.98 -4.72 17.30
CA TRP A 248 -4.31 -4.74 18.60
C TRP A 248 -4.23 -3.34 19.23
N SER A 249 -3.89 -2.33 18.44
CA SER A 249 -3.83 -0.93 18.88
C SER A 249 -5.20 -0.44 19.37
N ALA A 250 -6.26 -0.68 18.60
CA ALA A 250 -7.63 -0.32 18.95
C ALA A 250 -8.10 -1.04 20.23
N TYR A 251 -7.81 -2.34 20.35
CA TYR A 251 -8.13 -3.11 21.54
C TYR A 251 -7.44 -2.54 22.80
N ARG A 252 -6.14 -2.29 22.72
CA ARG A 252 -5.34 -1.75 23.82
C ARG A 252 -5.81 -0.35 24.22
N TRP A 253 -6.15 0.49 23.26
CA TRP A 253 -6.71 1.82 23.49
C TRP A 253 -8.04 1.76 24.23
N ASN A 254 -8.95 0.87 23.80
CA ASN A 254 -10.27 0.75 24.41
C ASN A 254 -10.19 0.22 25.85
N SER A 255 -9.31 -0.77 26.11
CA SER A 255 -9.05 -1.29 27.44
C SER A 255 -8.55 -0.21 28.40
N LYS A 256 -7.60 0.63 27.96
CA LYS A 256 -7.11 1.77 28.78
C LYS A 256 -8.18 2.80 29.06
N ARG A 257 -9.06 3.09 28.09
CA ARG A 257 -10.21 3.99 28.30
C ARG A 257 -11.19 3.44 29.33
N GLN A 258 -11.47 2.14 29.33
CA GLN A 258 -12.36 1.53 30.32
C GLN A 258 -11.77 1.63 31.74
N GLU A 259 -10.48 1.35 31.90
CA GLU A 259 -9.79 1.46 33.19
C GLU A 259 -9.85 2.89 33.77
N MET A 260 -9.65 3.90 32.92
CA MET A 260 -9.76 5.30 33.33
C MET A 260 -11.19 5.67 33.73
N LYS A 261 -12.19 5.24 32.96
CA LYS A 261 -13.61 5.48 33.27
C LYS A 261 -14.04 4.82 34.58
N SER A 262 -13.61 3.59 34.84
CA SER A 262 -13.95 2.89 36.09
C SER A 262 -13.31 3.57 37.31
N ARG A 263 -12.04 4.00 37.20
CA ARG A 263 -11.36 4.74 38.28
C ARG A 263 -12.05 6.09 38.56
N MET A 264 -12.45 6.80 37.51
CA MET A 264 -13.17 8.06 37.64
C MET A 264 -14.53 7.88 38.31
N LEU A 265 -15.28 6.85 37.90
CA LEU A 265 -16.59 6.52 38.47
C LEU A 265 -16.48 6.15 39.95
N VAL A 266 -15.46 5.36 40.34
CA VAL A 266 -15.22 5.01 41.75
C VAL A 266 -14.87 6.26 42.58
N LEU A 267 -14.02 7.16 42.08
CA LEU A 267 -13.69 8.41 42.77
C LEU A 267 -14.90 9.33 42.90
N GLN A 268 -15.76 9.39 41.88
CA GLN A 268 -16.99 10.17 41.89
C GLN A 268 -18.00 9.65 42.92
N ILE A 269 -18.16 8.33 43.02
CA ILE A 269 -19.02 7.70 44.04
C ILE A 269 -18.47 7.94 45.44
N LEU A 270 -17.16 7.71 45.66
CA LEU A 270 -16.52 7.96 46.97
C LEU A 270 -16.69 9.42 47.42
N THR A 271 -16.56 10.37 46.50
CA THR A 271 -16.73 11.80 46.81
C THR A 271 -18.19 12.15 47.10
N HIS A 272 -19.13 11.45 46.47
CA HIS A 272 -20.57 11.61 46.74
C HIS A 272 -20.94 11.07 48.13
N GLU A 273 -20.48 9.87 48.47
CA GLU A 273 -20.77 9.19 49.74
C GLU A 273 -20.08 9.85 50.95
N LEU A 274 -18.95 10.54 50.74
CA LEU A 274 -18.29 11.32 51.79
C LEU A 274 -18.95 12.68 52.06
N ARG A 275 -19.73 13.22 51.12
CA ARG A 275 -20.38 14.54 51.29
C ARG A 275 -21.43 14.53 52.39
N THR A 276 -22.21 13.47 52.46
CA THR A 276 -23.31 13.30 53.41
C THR A 276 -22.83 13.28 54.87
N PRO A 277 -21.83 12.46 55.27
CA PRO A 277 -21.31 12.49 56.64
C PRO A 277 -20.58 13.81 56.96
N ILE A 278 -19.88 14.42 56.00
CA ILE A 278 -19.22 15.73 56.20
C ILE A 278 -20.26 16.83 56.45
N ALA A 279 -21.35 16.88 55.67
CA ALA A 279 -22.43 17.85 55.88
C ALA A 279 -23.11 17.66 57.24
N SER A 280 -23.36 16.41 57.64
CA SER A 280 -23.90 16.09 58.97
C SER A 280 -22.97 16.53 60.08
N LEU A 281 -21.66 16.26 59.97
CA LEU A 281 -20.66 16.69 60.94
C LEU A 281 -20.55 18.22 61.01
N SER A 282 -20.60 18.91 59.86
CA SER A 282 -20.65 20.37 59.83
C SER A 282 -21.88 20.95 60.53
N LEU A 283 -23.06 20.34 60.38
CA LEU A 283 -24.28 20.76 61.08
C LEU A 283 -24.17 20.55 62.60
N THR A 284 -23.62 19.42 63.03
CA THR A 284 -23.40 19.13 64.45
C THR A 284 -22.42 20.14 65.08
N VAL A 285 -21.33 20.44 64.39
CA VAL A 285 -20.34 21.44 64.85
C VAL A 285 -20.95 22.86 64.87
N GLU A 286 -21.77 23.22 63.89
CA GLU A 286 -22.50 24.49 63.87
C GLU A 286 -23.52 24.60 65.03
N GLY A 287 -24.15 23.48 65.42
CA GLY A 287 -25.02 23.41 66.59
C GLY A 287 -24.27 23.76 67.87
N PHE A 288 -23.12 23.12 68.11
CA PHE A 288 -22.26 23.43 69.24
C PHE A 288 -21.72 24.86 69.21
N ARG A 289 -21.52 25.45 68.02
CA ARG A 289 -21.07 26.84 67.88
C ARG A 289 -22.10 27.83 68.41
N ARG A 290 -23.40 27.51 68.34
CA ARG A 290 -24.48 28.37 68.88
C ARG A 290 -24.52 28.38 70.40
N GLU A 291 -24.02 27.33 71.04
CA GLU A 291 -23.94 27.18 72.49
C GLU A 291 -22.52 27.45 73.02
N PHE A 292 -21.68 28.13 72.23
CA PHE A 292 -20.27 28.33 72.53
C PHE A 292 -20.02 28.99 73.89
N GLU A 293 -20.87 29.93 74.30
CA GLU A 293 -20.77 30.61 75.60
C GLU A 293 -21.04 29.70 76.81
N GLN A 294 -21.69 28.54 76.60
CA GLN A 294 -22.00 27.56 77.66
C GLN A 294 -20.96 26.44 77.75
N LEU A 295 -20.01 26.37 76.81
CA LEU A 295 -18.94 25.38 76.83
C LEU A 295 -17.87 25.75 77.89
N PRO A 296 -17.32 24.76 78.62
CA PRO A 296 -16.24 25.02 79.57
C PRO A 296 -15.00 25.60 78.88
N ALA A 297 -14.33 26.56 79.53
CA ALA A 297 -13.17 27.25 78.95
C ALA A 297 -11.99 26.31 78.61
N SER A 298 -11.91 25.15 79.25
CA SER A 298 -10.90 24.12 78.98
C SER A 298 -11.06 23.40 77.64
N VAL A 299 -12.17 23.62 76.90
CA VAL A 299 -12.48 22.92 75.64
C VAL A 299 -12.59 23.88 74.45
N TYR A 300 -12.35 25.19 74.66
CA TYR A 300 -12.48 26.19 73.61
C TYR A 300 -11.49 25.99 72.47
N ASP A 301 -10.25 25.63 72.78
CA ASP A 301 -9.21 25.39 71.77
C ASP A 301 -9.51 24.13 70.93
N GLU A 302 -9.99 23.06 71.57
CA GLU A 302 -10.43 21.83 70.90
C GLU A 302 -11.65 22.08 70.00
N PHE A 303 -12.62 22.87 70.48
CA PHE A 303 -13.80 23.22 69.71
C PHE A 303 -13.47 24.11 68.51
N ARG A 304 -12.57 25.08 68.69
CA ARG A 304 -12.07 25.93 67.60
C ARG A 304 -11.39 25.09 66.52
N ARG A 305 -10.50 24.16 66.91
CA ARG A 305 -9.87 23.21 65.98
C ARG A 305 -10.90 22.34 65.26
N LEU A 306 -11.93 21.85 65.96
CA LEU A 306 -13.00 21.06 65.35
C LEU A 306 -13.79 21.86 64.30
N CYS A 307 -14.06 23.14 64.56
CA CYS A 307 -14.68 24.06 63.59
C CYS A 307 -13.81 24.25 62.34
N GLU A 308 -12.52 24.48 62.53
CA GLU A 308 -11.54 24.65 61.46
C GLU A 308 -11.40 23.37 60.61
N ASP A 309 -11.29 22.20 61.26
CA ASP A 309 -11.19 20.90 60.59
C ASP A 309 -12.47 20.55 59.82
N SER A 310 -13.66 20.84 60.37
CA SER A 310 -14.94 20.66 59.68
C SER A 310 -15.05 21.55 58.45
N ARG A 311 -14.65 22.83 58.55
CA ARG A 311 -14.62 23.77 57.42
C ARG A 311 -13.64 23.28 56.34
N ARG A 312 -12.46 22.81 56.74
CA ARG A 312 -11.44 22.25 55.84
C ARG A 312 -11.91 20.98 55.14
N LEU A 313 -12.60 20.08 55.83
CA LEU A 313 -13.18 18.88 55.25
C LEU A 313 -14.26 19.21 54.21
N ARG A 314 -15.12 20.19 54.50
CA ARG A 314 -16.13 20.65 53.54
C ARG A 314 -15.49 21.25 52.29
N GLN A 315 -14.49 22.10 52.48
CA GLN A 315 -13.70 22.69 51.41
C GLN A 315 -12.99 21.65 50.54
N LEU A 316 -12.41 20.60 51.15
CA LEU A 316 -11.79 19.48 50.43
C LEU A 316 -12.80 18.64 49.66
N ALA A 317 -14.00 18.43 50.19
CA ALA A 317 -15.07 17.70 49.50
C ALA A 317 -15.61 18.47 48.28
N GLU A 318 -15.78 19.79 48.40
CA GLU A 318 -16.17 20.68 47.28
C GLU A 318 -15.06 20.77 46.23
N ALA A 319 -13.81 20.96 46.66
CA ALA A 319 -12.61 20.89 45.83
C ALA A 319 -12.51 19.58 45.02
N SER A 320 -12.79 18.45 45.67
CA SER A 320 -12.77 17.13 45.03
C SER A 320 -13.89 16.95 44.03
N LYS A 321 -15.07 17.52 44.29
CA LYS A 321 -16.18 17.57 43.32
C LYS A 321 -15.79 18.33 42.06
N ASP A 322 -15.19 19.52 42.21
CA ASP A 322 -14.79 20.33 41.06
C ASP A 322 -13.65 19.67 40.26
N TYR A 323 -12.75 18.96 40.93
CA TYR A 323 -11.73 18.14 40.28
C TYR A 323 -12.34 16.97 39.47
N LEU A 324 -13.39 16.33 40.01
CA LEU A 324 -14.03 15.17 39.37
C LEU A 324 -15.11 15.55 38.34
N GLN A 325 -15.64 16.78 38.36
CA GLN A 325 -16.68 17.23 37.43
C GLN A 325 -16.15 18.17 36.35
N SER A 326 -14.97 18.77 36.51
CA SER A 326 -14.44 19.78 35.59
C SER A 326 -13.33 19.23 34.70
N ASP A 327 -13.70 18.42 33.72
CA ASP A 327 -12.80 18.10 32.62
C ASP A 327 -12.65 19.27 31.61
N ASN A 328 -13.25 20.46 31.82
CA ASN A 328 -13.19 21.53 30.81
C ASN A 328 -13.47 23.00 31.23
N LYS A 329 -13.55 23.39 32.50
CA LYS A 329 -13.75 24.83 32.88
C LYS A 329 -12.48 25.47 33.47
N PRO A 330 -12.10 26.68 33.00
CA PRO A 330 -10.98 27.44 33.58
C PRO A 330 -11.27 27.82 35.03
N LEU A 331 -10.25 27.76 35.89
CA LEU A 331 -10.34 28.20 37.28
C LEU A 331 -10.57 29.73 37.33
N ALA A 332 -11.49 30.19 38.18
CA ALA A 332 -11.69 31.63 38.40
C ALA A 332 -10.41 32.25 39.01
N THR A 333 -10.04 33.46 38.57
CA THR A 333 -8.85 34.17 39.05
C THR A 333 -9.23 35.60 39.39
N ASP A 334 -8.76 36.10 40.54
CA ASP A 334 -9.03 37.45 41.03
C ASP A 334 -7.72 38.23 41.18
N TRP A 335 -7.80 39.56 41.11
CA TRP A 335 -6.65 40.42 41.37
C TRP A 335 -6.35 40.47 42.87
N VAL A 336 -5.15 40.06 43.24
CA VAL A 336 -4.56 40.30 44.56
C VAL A 336 -3.75 41.58 44.46
N LEU A 337 -4.09 42.61 45.23
CA LEU A 337 -3.48 43.94 45.14
C LEU A 337 -2.04 43.98 45.70
N SER A 338 -1.80 43.23 46.79
CA SER A 338 -0.47 43.01 47.37
C SER A 338 -0.31 41.52 47.68
N VAL A 339 0.61 40.87 46.98
CA VAL A 339 0.95 39.45 47.24
C VAL A 339 1.68 39.34 48.58
N GLU A 340 2.46 40.36 48.96
CA GLU A 340 3.13 40.45 50.25
C GLU A 340 2.14 40.46 51.41
N GLU A 341 1.18 41.38 51.41
CA GLU A 341 0.18 41.49 52.48
C GLU A 341 -0.66 40.22 52.59
N TRP A 342 -1.08 39.64 51.45
CA TRP A 342 -1.85 38.40 51.43
C TRP A 342 -1.10 37.23 52.07
N LEU A 343 0.18 37.04 51.73
CA LEU A 343 0.98 35.95 52.28
C LEU A 343 1.37 36.19 53.74
N GLN A 344 1.68 37.43 54.11
CA GLN A 344 1.99 37.77 55.49
C GLN A 344 0.80 37.49 56.41
N TYR A 345 -0.39 37.97 56.05
CA TYR A 345 -1.63 37.69 56.78
C TYR A 345 -1.87 36.19 56.93
N LYS A 346 -1.68 35.44 55.84
CA LYS A 346 -1.88 33.98 55.84
C LYS A 346 -0.88 33.23 56.73
N VAL A 347 0.39 33.63 56.70
CA VAL A 347 1.44 33.02 57.53
C VAL A 347 1.21 33.32 59.00
N GLU A 348 0.88 34.57 59.35
CA GLU A 348 0.66 35.02 60.73
C GLU A 348 -0.63 34.46 61.34
N GLU A 349 -1.71 34.31 60.56
CA GLU A 349 -2.99 33.81 61.06
C GLU A 349 -3.01 32.27 61.21
N GLU A 350 -2.43 31.54 60.26
CA GLU A 350 -2.61 30.08 60.19
C GLU A 350 -1.48 29.25 60.82
N PHE A 351 -0.31 29.84 61.09
CA PHE A 351 0.88 29.13 61.57
C PHE A 351 1.44 29.78 62.83
N LYS A 352 1.79 28.96 63.83
CA LYS A 352 2.36 29.44 65.10
C LYS A 352 3.89 29.43 65.10
N GLU A 353 4.49 28.65 64.20
CA GLU A 353 5.91 28.49 64.02
C GLU A 353 6.51 29.68 63.26
N VAL A 354 7.77 30.03 63.55
CA VAL A 354 8.48 31.11 62.86
C VAL A 354 8.79 30.66 61.42
N ILE A 355 8.08 31.23 60.45
CA ILE A 355 8.30 31.04 59.01
C ILE A 355 8.95 32.31 58.47
N GLU A 356 10.14 32.20 57.90
CA GLU A 356 10.82 33.34 57.28
C GLU A 356 10.19 33.62 55.90
N LEU A 357 9.38 34.67 55.80
CA LEU A 357 8.82 35.17 54.54
C LEU A 357 9.82 36.13 53.86
N GLU A 358 10.22 35.81 52.63
CA GLU A 358 11.06 36.67 51.80
C GLU A 358 10.42 36.88 50.43
N ILE A 359 10.18 38.13 50.05
CA ILE A 359 9.60 38.48 48.74
C ILE A 359 10.56 39.44 48.05
N ASN A 360 10.90 39.16 46.79
CA ASN A 360 11.84 39.99 46.03
C ASN A 360 11.25 41.36 45.66
N LYS A 361 9.95 41.41 45.33
CA LYS A 361 9.22 42.63 44.97
C LYS A 361 7.72 42.40 45.13
N ASP A 362 7.04 43.28 45.84
CA ASP A 362 5.57 43.27 45.94
C ASP A 362 4.91 43.72 44.63
N ILE A 363 3.86 43.01 44.24
CA ILE A 363 3.14 43.18 42.98
C ILE A 363 1.65 42.89 43.16
N ALA A 364 0.83 43.46 42.29
CA ALA A 364 -0.53 43.01 42.09
C ALA A 364 -0.51 41.82 41.12
N ALA A 365 -1.24 40.74 41.41
CA ALA A 365 -1.24 39.54 40.58
C ALA A 365 -2.62 38.92 40.44
N LYS A 366 -2.96 38.51 39.23
CA LYS A 366 -4.21 37.80 38.94
C LYS A 366 -4.04 36.31 39.23
N LEU A 367 -4.60 35.86 40.34
CA LEU A 367 -4.35 34.53 40.91
C LEU A 367 -5.65 33.85 41.33
N ASN A 368 -5.64 32.52 41.40
CA ASN A 368 -6.65 31.81 42.15
C ASN A 368 -6.23 31.74 43.62
N VAL A 369 -6.69 32.70 44.41
CA VAL A 369 -6.31 32.87 45.83
C VAL A 369 -6.58 31.61 46.65
N TYR A 370 -7.74 30.99 46.44
CA TYR A 370 -8.16 29.81 47.19
C TYR A 370 -7.25 28.60 46.94
N TRP A 371 -7.02 28.24 45.67
CA TRP A 371 -6.23 27.06 45.31
C TRP A 371 -4.74 27.27 45.53
N LEU A 372 -4.22 28.47 45.23
CA LEU A 372 -2.83 28.78 45.51
C LEU A 372 -2.57 28.82 47.01
N GLY A 373 -3.45 29.43 47.80
CA GLY A 373 -3.37 29.41 49.25
C GLY A 373 -3.36 27.98 49.79
N THR A 374 -4.28 27.13 49.31
CA THR A 374 -4.32 25.70 49.68
C THR A 374 -3.02 24.97 49.32
N CYS A 375 -2.39 25.30 48.18
CA CYS A 375 -1.12 24.68 47.79
C CYS A 375 0.00 25.06 48.77
N ILE A 376 0.09 26.34 49.10
CA ILE A 376 1.09 26.87 50.05
C ILE A 376 0.89 26.24 51.43
N ASP A 377 -0.34 26.14 51.92
CA ASP A 377 -0.64 25.52 53.22
C ASP A 377 -0.18 24.08 53.29
N ASN A 378 -0.42 23.31 52.21
CA ASN A 378 0.00 21.92 52.17
C ASN A 378 1.52 21.79 52.19
N LEU A 379 2.24 22.68 51.50
CA LEU A 379 3.71 22.67 51.51
C LEU A 379 4.27 23.08 52.87
N ILE A 380 3.75 24.15 53.49
CA ILE A 380 4.19 24.60 54.82
C ILE A 380 3.87 23.55 55.89
N ARG A 381 2.65 23.00 55.91
CA ARG A 381 2.29 21.94 56.86
C ARG A 381 3.14 20.68 56.69
N ASN A 382 3.55 20.35 55.46
CA ASN A 382 4.48 19.25 55.22
C ASN A 382 5.88 19.58 55.77
N ALA A 383 6.36 20.81 55.59
CA ALA A 383 7.64 21.27 56.14
C ALA A 383 7.63 21.26 57.68
N ILE A 384 6.53 21.67 58.32
CA ILE A 384 6.38 21.64 59.80
C ILE A 384 6.33 20.20 60.32
N LYS A 385 5.55 19.33 59.67
CA LYS A 385 5.28 17.98 60.18
C LYS A 385 6.41 16.98 59.88
N TYR A 386 7.07 17.10 58.73
CA TYR A 386 8.04 16.12 58.24
C TYR A 386 9.41 16.72 57.89
N GLY A 387 9.53 18.04 57.80
CA GLY A 387 10.78 18.74 57.51
C GLY A 387 11.59 19.09 58.75
N VAL A 388 12.62 19.91 58.57
CA VAL A 388 13.51 20.39 59.65
C VAL A 388 13.58 21.92 59.62
N ALA A 389 13.40 22.57 60.77
CA ALA A 389 13.48 24.04 60.88
C ALA A 389 14.92 24.56 60.64
N PRO A 390 15.11 25.82 60.19
CA PRO A 390 14.09 26.84 59.88
C PRO A 390 13.35 26.59 58.57
N ILE A 391 12.08 27.03 58.51
CA ILE A 391 11.24 26.97 57.31
C ILE A 391 11.24 28.35 56.65
N LYS A 392 11.58 28.39 55.37
CA LYS A 392 11.65 29.64 54.59
C LYS A 392 10.66 29.62 53.42
N LEU A 393 9.80 30.62 53.35
CA LEU A 393 8.87 30.88 52.25
C LEU A 393 9.43 32.02 51.41
N GLN A 394 10.02 31.69 50.25
CA GLN A 394 10.55 32.68 49.33
C GLN A 394 9.62 32.85 48.12
N VAL A 395 9.28 34.09 47.77
CA VAL A 395 8.47 34.43 46.60
C VAL A 395 9.29 35.27 45.65
N ILE A 396 9.38 34.81 44.41
CA ILE A 396 10.05 35.49 43.31
C ILE A 396 9.00 35.88 42.27
N THR A 397 8.78 37.17 42.13
CA THR A 397 7.79 37.77 41.24
C THR A 397 8.46 38.22 39.94
N ASN A 398 7.87 37.85 38.80
CA ASN A 398 8.28 38.23 37.44
C ASN A 398 7.08 38.82 36.68
N LYS A 399 7.32 39.47 35.53
CA LYS A 399 6.26 40.14 34.72
C LYS A 399 5.12 39.23 34.23
N SER A 400 5.32 37.91 34.24
CA SER A 400 4.37 36.94 33.67
C SER A 400 4.23 35.67 34.51
N SER A 401 4.83 35.63 35.71
CA SER A 401 4.78 34.48 36.59
C SER A 401 5.18 34.83 38.02
N ILE A 402 4.69 34.03 38.96
CA ILE A 402 5.13 34.02 40.35
C ILE A 402 5.74 32.65 40.64
N THR A 403 6.92 32.65 41.26
CA THR A 403 7.58 31.46 41.75
C THR A 403 7.58 31.45 43.27
N ILE A 404 7.00 30.42 43.86
CA ILE A 404 6.93 30.24 45.32
C ILE A 404 7.83 29.07 45.70
N LYS A 405 8.73 29.28 46.66
CA LYS A 405 9.64 28.27 47.18
C LYS A 405 9.39 28.08 48.66
N VAL A 406 9.10 26.84 49.06
CA VAL A 406 9.04 26.44 50.47
C VAL A 406 10.27 25.58 50.75
N THR A 407 11.16 26.08 51.59
CA THR A 407 12.44 25.42 51.93
C THR A 407 12.47 25.02 53.39
N ASP A 408 12.90 23.79 53.66
CA ASP A 408 13.20 23.27 54.99
C ASP A 408 14.58 22.57 54.98
N GLN A 409 15.20 22.39 56.15
CA GLN A 409 16.53 21.76 56.28
C GLN A 409 16.52 20.23 56.15
N GLY A 410 15.46 19.64 55.58
CA GLY A 410 15.40 18.23 55.24
C GLY A 410 16.37 17.83 54.13
N GLN A 411 16.45 16.51 53.91
CA GLN A 411 17.42 15.90 52.99
C GLN A 411 16.80 15.35 51.70
N LEU A 412 15.55 15.74 51.36
CA LEU A 412 14.89 15.23 50.17
C LEU A 412 15.58 15.73 48.91
N THR A 413 15.76 14.82 47.95
CA THR A 413 16.37 15.12 46.65
C THR A 413 15.35 14.97 45.53
N ASN A 414 15.69 15.44 44.33
CA ASN A 414 14.85 15.24 43.14
C ASN A 414 14.61 13.75 42.81
N LYS A 415 15.47 12.83 43.27
CA LYS A 415 15.27 11.39 43.09
C LYS A 415 14.08 10.88 43.91
N ASP A 416 13.83 11.49 45.06
CA ASP A 416 12.76 11.13 45.98
C ASP A 416 11.40 11.63 45.48
N TRP A 417 11.36 12.64 44.60
CA TRP A 417 10.12 13.22 44.07
C TRP A 417 9.11 12.18 43.57
N ARG A 418 9.60 11.15 42.85
CA ARG A 418 8.73 10.09 42.31
C ARG A 418 8.09 9.22 43.39
N SER A 419 8.72 9.05 44.55
CA SER A 419 8.17 8.26 45.66
C SER A 419 7.25 9.12 46.53
N VAL A 420 7.66 10.35 46.88
CA VAL A 420 6.88 11.22 47.78
C VAL A 420 5.62 11.81 47.17
N ARG A 421 5.55 11.99 45.83
CA ARG A 421 4.35 12.51 45.16
C ARG A 421 3.22 11.49 45.00
N LYS A 422 3.48 10.20 45.24
CA LYS A 422 2.44 9.16 45.11
C LYS A 422 1.37 9.37 46.19
N PRO A 423 0.08 9.15 45.86
CA PRO A 423 -0.97 9.24 46.86
C PRO A 423 -0.81 8.11 47.91
N PHE A 424 -1.26 8.37 49.14
CA PHE A 424 -1.29 7.42 50.28
C PHE A 424 0.06 6.99 50.86
N VAL A 425 1.13 7.77 50.65
CA VAL A 425 2.49 7.44 51.15
C VAL A 425 2.71 7.77 52.64
N SER A 426 1.77 8.46 53.30
CA SER A 426 1.92 8.88 54.70
C SER A 426 1.50 7.82 55.72
N LYS A 427 2.24 7.71 56.84
CA LYS A 427 1.87 6.93 58.05
C LYS A 427 0.88 7.66 58.98
N SER A 428 0.66 8.97 58.78
CA SER A 428 -0.23 9.82 59.57
C SER A 428 -0.92 10.85 58.67
N GLY A 429 -2.19 10.60 58.34
CA GLY A 429 -3.01 11.35 57.38
C GLY A 429 -3.12 10.67 56.02
N LEU A 430 -4.02 11.14 55.14
CA LEU A 430 -4.37 10.48 53.87
C LEU A 430 -3.25 10.49 52.80
N GLY A 431 -2.17 11.26 52.99
CA GLY A 431 -1.04 11.29 52.04
C GLY A 431 -1.39 11.87 50.66
N LEU A 432 -2.40 12.74 50.58
CA LEU A 432 -2.90 13.33 49.33
C LEU A 432 -2.33 14.73 49.05
N GLY A 433 -1.68 15.38 50.02
CA GLY A 433 -1.30 16.79 49.95
C GLY A 433 -0.45 17.16 48.73
N LEU A 434 0.65 16.45 48.48
CA LEU A 434 1.53 16.73 47.34
C LEU A 434 0.88 16.42 45.98
N THR A 435 0.00 15.42 45.92
CA THR A 435 -0.77 15.08 44.72
C THR A 435 -1.79 16.18 44.39
N ILE A 436 -2.42 16.77 45.41
CA ILE A 436 -3.33 17.92 45.25
C ILE A 436 -2.56 19.14 44.75
N VAL A 437 -1.39 19.43 45.34
CA VAL A 437 -0.54 20.56 44.90
C VAL A 437 -0.11 20.38 43.43
N GLU A 438 0.43 19.21 43.05
CA GLU A 438 0.85 18.92 41.67
C GLU A 438 -0.32 19.09 40.68
N SER A 439 -1.50 18.58 41.04
CA SER A 439 -2.68 18.68 40.20
C SER A 439 -3.21 20.12 40.06
N MET A 440 -3.29 20.89 41.14
CA MET A 440 -3.84 22.24 41.10
C MET A 440 -2.87 23.21 40.43
N VAL A 441 -1.57 23.06 40.66
CA VAL A 441 -0.53 23.82 39.95
C VAL A 441 -0.59 23.55 38.45
N GLY A 442 -0.76 22.29 38.03
CA GLY A 442 -0.98 21.94 36.62
C GLY A 442 -2.22 22.60 36.01
N ARG A 443 -3.33 22.68 36.76
CA ARG A 443 -4.57 23.37 36.33
C ARG A 443 -4.42 24.89 36.24
N MET A 444 -3.56 25.49 37.04
CA MET A 444 -3.18 26.90 36.93
C MET A 444 -2.16 27.16 35.80
N GLY A 445 -1.83 26.14 34.99
CA GLY A 445 -0.83 26.24 33.92
C GLY A 445 0.62 26.25 34.42
N GLY A 446 0.81 26.00 35.71
CA GLY A 446 2.10 26.04 36.39
C GLY A 446 2.84 24.71 36.45
N LYS A 447 4.02 24.72 37.07
CA LYS A 447 4.87 23.54 37.28
C LYS A 447 5.33 23.45 38.74
N MET A 448 5.41 22.22 39.25
CA MET A 448 5.96 21.92 40.57
C MET A 448 7.27 21.14 40.43
N LYS A 449 8.28 21.49 41.25
CA LYS A 449 9.58 20.80 41.31
C LYS A 449 10.02 20.62 42.76
N LEU A 450 10.83 19.59 43.00
CA LEU A 450 11.53 19.35 44.26
C LEU A 450 13.04 19.38 44.00
N ILE A 451 13.76 20.22 44.75
CA ILE A 451 15.22 20.34 44.73
C ILE A 451 15.73 20.12 46.15
N GLY A 452 16.95 19.63 46.32
CA GLY A 452 17.62 19.60 47.61
C GLY A 452 18.91 18.77 47.60
N PRO A 453 19.61 18.68 48.75
CA PRO A 453 19.36 19.44 50.00
C PRO A 453 19.84 20.92 49.94
N PRO A 454 19.25 21.86 50.71
CA PRO A 454 18.08 21.66 51.59
C PRO A 454 16.80 21.37 50.81
N THR A 455 15.85 20.66 51.40
CA THR A 455 14.56 20.32 50.75
C THR A 455 13.84 21.61 50.34
N THR A 456 13.64 21.81 49.03
CA THR A 456 12.95 22.96 48.47
C THR A 456 11.88 22.52 47.48
N PHE A 457 10.62 22.78 47.81
CA PHE A 457 9.51 22.67 46.87
C PHE A 457 9.34 24.00 46.13
N ILE A 458 9.29 23.95 44.80
CA ILE A 458 9.18 25.12 43.93
C ILE A 458 7.89 25.02 43.12
N LEU A 459 7.02 26.01 43.25
CA LEU A 459 5.82 26.21 42.45
C LEU A 459 6.06 27.37 41.50
N GLU A 460 5.88 27.16 40.19
CA GLU A 460 5.98 28.19 39.16
C GLU A 460 4.60 28.36 38.52
N ILE A 461 3.98 29.53 38.69
CA ILE A 461 2.61 29.78 38.24
C ILE A 461 2.60 30.96 37.26
N PRO A 462 2.12 30.76 36.02
CA PRO A 462 1.92 31.86 35.09
C PRO A 462 0.76 32.74 35.56
N CYS A 463 0.98 34.05 35.64
CA CYS A 463 -0.04 35.01 36.02
C CYS A 463 0.22 36.38 35.38
N GLU A 464 -0.85 37.15 35.20
CA GLU A 464 -0.75 38.57 34.87
C GLU A 464 -0.33 39.33 36.14
N THR A 465 0.70 40.17 36.02
CA THR A 465 1.24 40.95 37.13
C THR A 465 1.26 42.43 36.79
N ASP A 466 0.93 43.27 37.77
CA ASP A 466 1.04 44.74 37.70
C ASP A 466 1.79 45.28 38.93
N ILE A 467 2.21 46.54 38.90
CA ILE A 467 2.83 47.20 40.05
C ILE A 467 1.76 47.39 41.13
N ALA A 468 2.02 46.91 42.35
CA ALA A 468 1.11 47.14 43.48
C ALA A 468 0.97 48.65 43.72
N SER A 469 -0.23 49.19 43.50
CA SER A 469 -0.57 50.55 43.93
C SER A 469 -0.91 50.51 45.41
N ARG A 470 -0.02 51.01 46.27
CA ARG A 470 -0.29 51.24 47.70
C ARG A 470 -1.41 52.23 47.91
#